data_AF-A0A5K1K2W6-F1
#
_entry.id   AF-A0A5K1K2W6-F1
#
_cell.length_a   1.000
_cell.length_b   1.000
_cell.length_c   1.000
_cell.angle_alpha   90.00
_cell.angle_beta   90.00
_cell.angle_gamma   90.00
#
_symmetry.space_group_name_H-M   'P 1'
#
loop_
_entity.id
_entity.type
_entity.pdbx_description
1 polymer ?
#
loop_
_entity_poly.entity_id
_entity_poly.type
_entity_poly.pdbx_seq_one_letter_code
_entity_poly.pdbx_strand_id
1 'polypeptide(L)' 'MTIFRSQGPPFVPPRDDMTLPQFILDDVGAERTRPVRPTHIPCLIDSETGKTVYLEELRARSHALARSMKARYRIGVGNV' A
#
# COMPACT_ATOMS: atom_id res chain seq x y z
N MET A 1 36.17 -6.45 8.56
CA MET A 1 34.81 -5.90 8.73
C MET A 1 33.84 -7.05 8.50
N THR A 2 33.14 -7.52 9.53
CA THR A 2 32.29 -8.72 9.41
C THR A 2 30.87 -8.28 9.03
N ILE A 3 30.39 -8.73 7.88
CA ILE A 3 29.03 -8.44 7.41
C ILE A 3 28.11 -9.55 7.91
N PHE A 4 27.15 -9.20 8.76
CA PHE A 4 26.10 -10.12 9.20
C PHE A 4 25.02 -10.26 8.12
N ARG A 5 24.48 -11.47 7.97
CA ARG A 5 23.40 -11.79 7.04
C ARG A 5 22.23 -12.45 7.79
N SER A 6 21.03 -12.30 7.24
CA SER A 6 19.83 -12.99 7.74
C SER A 6 20.05 -14.51 7.72
N GLN A 7 19.57 -15.19 8.76
CA GLN A 7 19.55 -16.66 8.85
C GLN A 7 18.25 -17.24 8.26
N GLY A 8 17.31 -16.39 7.83
CA GLY A 8 16.09 -16.82 7.17
C GLY A 8 16.31 -17.27 5.72
N PRO A 9 15.26 -17.77 5.06
CA PRO A 9 15.30 -18.07 3.63
C PRO A 9 15.79 -16.87 2.81
N PRO A 10 16.41 -17.10 1.64
CA PRO A 10 16.84 -16.03 0.76
C PRO A 10 15.70 -15.04 0.50
N PHE A 11 15.97 -13.76 0.76
CA PHE A 11 15.02 -12.69 0.51
C PHE A 11 14.69 -12.63 -0.97
N VAL A 12 13.40 -12.73 -1.29
CA VAL A 12 12.92 -12.43 -2.64
C VAL A 12 12.76 -10.91 -2.71
N PRO A 13 13.48 -10.23 -3.62
CA PRO A 13 13.38 -8.78 -3.71
C PRO A 13 11.99 -8.39 -4.20
N PRO A 14 11.38 -7.34 -3.62
CA PRO A 14 10.16 -6.78 -4.17
C PRO A 14 10.45 -6.22 -5.55
N ARG A 15 9.39 -6.14 -6.35
CA ARG A 15 9.43 -5.44 -7.64
C ARG A 15 9.75 -3.96 -7.44
N ASP A 16 10.63 -3.43 -8.29
CA ASP A 16 11.09 -2.05 -8.30
C ASP A 16 10.39 -1.18 -9.37
N ASP A 17 9.56 -1.80 -10.22
CA ASP A 17 8.84 -1.18 -11.32
C ASP A 17 7.43 -0.70 -10.96
N MET A 18 7.14 -0.52 -9.67
CA MET A 18 5.83 -0.09 -9.17
C MET A 18 5.91 0.99 -8.09
N THR A 19 4.86 1.79 -7.98
CA THR A 19 4.74 2.80 -6.93
C THR A 19 4.33 2.18 -5.59
N LEU A 20 4.66 2.83 -4.47
CA LEU A 20 4.25 2.37 -3.14
C LEU A 20 2.72 2.21 -3.00
N PRO A 21 1.86 3.13 -3.51
CA PRO A 21 0.42 2.92 -3.48
C PRO A 21 -0.02 1.65 -4.24
N GLN A 22 0.58 1.34 -5.39
CA GLN A 22 0.28 0.12 -6.14
C GLN A 22 0.71 -1.13 -5.37
N PHE A 23 1.91 -1.11 -4.77
CA PHE A 23 2.41 -2.22 -3.96
C PHE A 23 1.52 -2.50 -2.74
N ILE A 24 1.06 -1.45 -2.05
CA ILE A 24 0.29 -1.57 -0.80
C ILE A 24 -1.19 -1.89 -1.07
N LEU A 25 -1.80 -1.24 -2.06
CA LEU A 25 -3.26 -1.23 -2.24
C LEU A 25 -3.75 -2.17 -3.33
N ASP A 26 -2.96 -2.43 -4.38
CA ASP A 26 -3.47 -3.04 -5.61
C ASP A 26 -3.15 -4.53 -5.74
N ASP A 27 -2.53 -5.13 -4.70
CA ASP A 27 -2.11 -6.54 -4.65
C ASP A 27 -1.29 -6.95 -5.90
N VAL A 28 -0.67 -5.97 -6.55
CA VAL A 28 0.10 -6.14 -7.78
C VAL A 28 1.37 -6.89 -7.41
N GLY A 29 1.46 -8.15 -7.85
CA GLY A 29 2.58 -9.00 -7.50
C GLY A 29 2.45 -9.65 -6.14
N ALA A 30 1.22 -9.91 -5.67
CA ALA A 30 0.97 -10.90 -4.63
C ALA A 30 1.69 -12.20 -5.00
N GLU A 31 2.86 -12.40 -4.41
CA GLU A 31 3.62 -13.64 -4.51
C GLU A 31 2.70 -14.79 -4.11
N ARG A 32 2.97 -15.99 -4.66
CA ARG A 32 2.18 -17.20 -4.34
C ARG A 32 2.06 -17.49 -2.84
N THR A 33 2.91 -16.87 -2.03
CA THR A 33 2.99 -16.99 -0.57
C THR A 33 2.13 -15.96 0.19
N ARG A 34 1.63 -14.90 -0.47
CA ARG A 34 0.81 -13.88 0.19
C ARG A 34 -0.63 -14.41 0.36
N PRO A 35 -1.16 -14.44 1.59
CA PRO A 35 -2.56 -14.83 1.80
C PRO A 35 -3.51 -13.82 1.14
N VAL A 36 -4.52 -14.33 0.45
CA VAL A 36 -5.60 -13.50 -0.07
C VAL A 36 -6.42 -12.95 1.09
N ARG A 37 -6.45 -11.63 1.24
CA ARG A 37 -7.25 -10.96 2.27
C ARG A 37 -8.74 -11.06 1.92
N PRO A 38 -9.61 -11.52 2.84
CA PRO A 38 -11.05 -11.44 2.63
C PRO A 38 -11.55 -9.99 2.57
N THR A 39 -12.48 -9.70 1.66
CA THR A 39 -12.99 -8.34 1.39
C THR A 39 -13.67 -7.68 2.59
N HIS A 40 -14.22 -8.47 3.51
CA HIS A 40 -14.93 -7.99 4.70
C HIS A 40 -14.00 -7.63 5.87
N ILE A 41 -12.68 -7.78 5.72
CA ILE A 41 -11.72 -7.44 6.78
C ILE A 41 -11.32 -5.96 6.67
N PRO A 42 -11.56 -5.14 7.70
CA PRO A 42 -11.23 -3.72 7.66
C PRO A 42 -9.71 -3.49 7.52
N CYS A 43 -9.36 -2.40 6.85
CA CYS A 43 -7.98 -1.90 6.74
C CYS A 43 -7.68 -0.89 7.85
N LEU A 44 -8.62 0.01 8.13
CA LEU A 44 -8.51 1.02 9.18
C LEU A 44 -9.78 0.97 10.03
N ILE A 45 -9.61 1.21 11.34
CA ILE A 45 -10.71 1.34 12.30
C ILE A 45 -10.43 2.61 13.09
N ASP A 46 -11.37 3.54 13.07
CA ASP A 46 -11.35 4.72 13.93
C ASP A 46 -11.64 4.29 15.37
N SER A 47 -10.73 4.60 16.29
CA SER A 47 -10.83 4.19 17.69
C SER A 47 -11.94 4.90 18.47
N GLU A 48 -12.30 6.12 18.07
CA GLU A 48 -13.31 6.92 18.77
C GLU A 48 -14.72 6.60 18.25
N THR A 49 -14.87 6.49 16.93
CA THR A 49 -16.19 6.29 16.31
C THR A 49 -16.50 4.83 15.99
N GLY A 50 -15.50 3.96 16.02
CA GLY A 50 -15.61 2.57 15.55
C GLY A 50 -15.78 2.44 14.04
N LYS A 51 -15.67 3.54 13.28
CA LYS A 51 -15.85 3.53 11.83
C LYS A 51 -14.78 2.68 11.16
N THR A 52 -15.21 1.72 10.36
CA THR A 52 -14.33 0.88 9.56
C THR A 52 -14.14 1.43 8.16
N VAL A 53 -12.93 1.28 7.61
CA VAL A 53 -12.61 1.55 6.22
C VAL A 53 -12.04 0.27 5.61
N TYR A 54 -12.65 -0.16 4.51
CA TYR A 54 -12.27 -1.38 3.79
C TYR A 54 -11.33 -1.08 2.63
N LEU A 55 -10.69 -2.13 2.07
CA LEU A 55 -9.64 -1.98 1.05
C LEU A 55 -10.11 -1.21 -0.19
N GLU A 56 -11.31 -1.51 -0.69
CA GLU A 56 -11.86 -0.85 -1.88
C GLU A 56 -12.08 0.65 -1.64
N GLU A 57 -12.66 0.99 -0.49
CA GLU A 57 -12.87 2.38 -0.09
C GLU A 57 -11.54 3.11 0.08
N LEU A 58 -10.56 2.48 0.73
CA LEU A 58 -9.23 3.04 0.90
C LEU A 58 -8.58 3.34 -0.45
N ARG A 59 -8.61 2.37 -1.38
CA ARG A 59 -8.10 2.53 -2.76
C ARG A 59 -8.79 3.68 -3.49
N ALA A 60 -10.13 3.70 -3.47
CA ALA A 60 -10.92 4.74 -4.13
C ALA A 60 -10.61 6.14 -3.57
N ARG A 61 -10.54 6.28 -2.25
CA ARG A 61 -10.22 7.55 -1.57
C ARG A 61 -8.80 8.00 -1.85
N SER A 62 -7.81 7.12 -1.84
CA SER A 62 -6.42 7.44 -2.17
C SER A 62 -6.28 7.97 -3.60
N HIS A 63 -6.92 7.33 -4.59
CA HIS A 63 -6.91 7.84 -5.95
C HIS A 63 -7.64 9.18 -6.11
N ALA A 64 -8.80 9.34 -5.47
CA ALA A 64 -9.55 10.58 -5.49
C ALA A 64 -8.74 11.74 -4.88
N LEU A 65 -8.05 11.49 -3.76
CA LEU A 65 -7.15 12.44 -3.13
C LEU A 65 -6.02 12.84 -4.08
N ALA A 66 -5.29 11.87 -4.66
CA ALA A 66 -4.20 12.14 -5.58
C ALA A 66 -4.64 12.98 -6.80
N ARG A 67 -5.78 12.63 -7.40
CA ARG A 67 -6.37 13.40 -8.51
C ARG A 67 -6.74 14.82 -8.09
N SER A 68 -7.32 14.98 -6.90
CA SER A 68 -7.70 16.28 -6.37
C SER A 68 -6.49 17.17 -6.09
N MET A 69 -5.43 16.59 -5.52
CA MET A 69 -4.17 17.29 -5.25
C MET A 69 -3.52 17.78 -6.55
N LYS A 70 -3.46 16.93 -7.56
CA LYS A 70 -2.94 17.31 -8.88
C LYS A 70 -3.80 18.38 -9.54
N ALA A 71 -5.12 18.23 -9.53
CA ALA A 71 -6.03 19.14 -10.23
C ALA A 71 -6.10 20.53 -9.59
N ARG A 72 -6.17 20.60 -8.26
CA ARG A 72 -6.39 21.85 -7.51
C ARG A 72 -5.10 22.56 -7.17
N TYR A 73 -4.07 21.82 -6.79
CA TYR A 73 -2.83 22.37 -6.25
C TYR A 73 -1.61 22.12 -7.13
N ARG A 74 -1.77 21.40 -8.25
CA ARG A 74 -0.68 21.04 -9.19
C ARG A 74 0.46 20.24 -8.56
N ILE A 75 0.26 19.68 -7.36
CA ILE A 75 1.22 18.84 -6.66
C ILE A 75 1.62 17.66 -7.54
N GLY A 76 2.92 17.41 -7.65
CA GLY A 76 3.49 16.35 -8.47
C GLY A 76 4.76 15.74 -7.86
N VAL A 77 5.51 15.03 -8.70
CA VAL A 77 6.76 14.37 -8.31
C VAL A 77 7.75 15.40 -7.76
N GLY A 78 8.37 15.09 -6.62
CA GLY A 78 9.39 15.94 -5.99
C GLY A 78 8.83 17.08 -5.13
N ASN A 79 7.53 17.07 -4.82
CA ASN A 79 6.92 18.04 -3.91
C ASN A 79 6.55 17.34 -2.59
N VAL A 80 6.85 17.99 -1.46
CA VAL A 80 6.56 17.52 -0.09
C VAL A 80 5.62 18.51 0.57
#